data_AF-Q740B6-F1
#
_entry.id   AF-Q740B6-F1
#
_cell.length_a   1.000
_cell.length_b   1.000
_cell.length_c   1.000
_cell.angle_alpha   90.00
_cell.angle_beta   90.00
_cell.angle_gamma   90.00
#
_symmetry.space_group_name_H-M   'P 1'
#
loop_
_entity.id
_entity.type
_entity.pdbx_description
1 polymer ?
#
loop_
_entity_poly.entity_id
_entity_poly.type
_entity_poly.pdbx_seq_one_letter_code
_entity_poly.pdbx_strand_id
1 'polypeptide(L)'
;MYATSRTIGDTPSGVVPVRVDHRDDAAVSDLFDRVRRESGRLDLLVNNAATISDNLVSSKPFWEKPLDLADVLDVGLRSSYVASWYAAPLLVAGGRGLIAFTSSPGSVCYMHGPAYGAQKAGVDKMAADMAVDFRGTGVATVSIWMGILLTEKLRAAFGADPAALAATAEHAETPEFTGYVIDALFDDPGLAELSGQTLIGAELAQRYGITDEGGRRPPSHRDMLGSPRTPSSVVVR
;
A
#
# COMPACT_ATOMS: atom_id res chain seq x y z
N MET A 1 3.14 11.92 -12.99
CA MET A 1 2.73 10.72 -12.22
C MET A 1 2.14 9.69 -13.17
N TYR A 2 2.58 8.44 -13.15
CA TYR A 2 1.91 7.35 -13.88
C TYR A 2 0.92 6.67 -12.94
N ALA A 3 -0.34 6.56 -13.35
CA ALA A 3 -1.38 5.94 -12.55
C ALA A 3 -1.96 4.72 -13.28
N THR A 4 -2.02 3.59 -12.58
CA THR A 4 -2.69 2.38 -13.07
C THR A 4 -3.95 2.12 -12.26
N SER A 5 -5.08 1.92 -12.93
CA SER A 5 -6.35 1.66 -12.27
C SER A 5 -7.24 0.74 -13.12
N ARG A 6 -8.20 0.08 -12.47
CA ARG A 6 -9.25 -0.69 -13.18
C ARG A 6 -10.23 0.21 -13.93
N THR A 7 -10.41 1.44 -13.44
CA THR A 7 -11.27 2.47 -14.01
C THR A 7 -10.46 3.77 -14.15
N ILE A 8 -10.36 4.30 -15.37
CA ILE A 8 -9.73 5.59 -15.64
C ILE A 8 -10.86 6.62 -15.69
N GLY A 9 -10.98 7.43 -14.64
CA GLY A 9 -11.91 8.56 -14.58
C GLY A 9 -11.25 9.85 -15.09
N ASP A 10 -11.83 10.99 -14.70
CA ASP A 10 -11.21 12.29 -14.94
C ASP A 10 -9.80 12.31 -14.34
N THR A 11 -8.82 12.49 -15.21
CA THR A 11 -7.41 12.38 -14.85
C THR A 11 -6.85 13.79 -14.64
N PRO A 12 -6.35 14.13 -13.44
CA PRO A 12 -5.79 15.45 -13.19
C PRO A 12 -4.62 15.78 -14.12
N SER A 13 -4.38 17.08 -14.33
CA SER A 13 -3.19 17.54 -15.07
C SER A 13 -1.91 16.98 -14.43
N GLY A 14 -0.98 16.49 -15.25
CA GLY A 14 0.27 15.86 -14.79
C GLY A 14 0.17 14.36 -14.44
N VAL A 15 -1.01 13.76 -14.59
CA VAL A 15 -1.22 12.31 -14.46
C VAL A 15 -1.33 11.65 -15.84
N VAL A 16 -0.53 10.59 -16.04
CA VAL A 16 -0.56 9.75 -17.24
C VAL A 16 -1.24 8.43 -16.85
N PRO A 17 -2.49 8.20 -17.28
CA PRO A 17 -3.19 6.97 -16.96
C PRO A 17 -2.67 5.84 -17.87
N VAL A 18 -2.38 4.68 -17.29
CA VAL A 18 -1.91 3.49 -18.02
C VAL A 18 -2.72 2.28 -17.59
N ARG A 19 -3.34 1.61 -18.56
CA ARG A 19 -4.05 0.35 -18.32
C ARG A 19 -3.03 -0.78 -18.23
N VAL A 20 -2.95 -1.43 -17.07
CA VAL A 20 -2.03 -2.55 -16.80
C VAL A 20 -2.79 -3.61 -16.03
N ASP A 21 -2.75 -4.85 -16.51
CA ASP A 21 -3.11 -6.00 -15.68
C ASP A 21 -1.85 -6.45 -14.92
N HIS A 22 -1.88 -6.29 -13.61
CA HIS A 22 -0.76 -6.61 -12.73
C HIS A 22 -0.57 -8.12 -12.52
N ARG A 23 -1.40 -8.98 -13.13
CA ARG A 23 -1.13 -10.42 -13.28
C ARG A 23 -0.15 -10.75 -14.40
N ASP A 24 0.01 -9.85 -15.36
CA ASP A 24 0.84 -10.04 -16.55
C ASP A 24 2.19 -9.32 -16.37
N ASP A 25 3.23 -10.11 -16.08
CA ASP A 25 4.58 -9.59 -15.87
C ASP A 25 5.10 -8.81 -17.10
N ALA A 26 4.68 -9.17 -18.33
CA ALA A 26 5.07 -8.45 -19.53
C ALA A 26 4.39 -7.08 -19.61
N ALA A 27 3.11 -6.99 -19.25
CA ALA A 27 2.40 -5.71 -19.17
C ALA A 27 3.00 -4.79 -18.09
N VAL A 28 3.43 -5.35 -16.96
CA VAL A 28 4.17 -4.59 -15.92
C VAL A 28 5.53 -4.13 -16.45
N SER A 29 6.27 -5.00 -17.15
CA SER A 29 7.53 -4.64 -17.80
C SER A 29 7.35 -3.47 -18.76
N ASP A 30 6.35 -3.54 -19.62
CA ASP A 30 6.05 -2.50 -20.63
C ASP A 30 5.76 -1.14 -19.98
N LEU A 31 5.09 -1.12 -18.82
CA LEU A 31 4.88 0.09 -18.02
C LEU A 31 6.21 0.71 -17.60
N PHE A 32 7.09 -0.07 -16.98
CA PHE A 32 8.37 0.47 -16.49
C PHE A 32 9.35 0.81 -17.62
N ASP A 33 9.29 0.10 -18.75
CA ASP A 33 10.02 0.46 -19.96
C ASP A 33 9.54 1.80 -20.52
N ARG A 34 8.23 2.05 -20.47
CA ARG A 34 7.67 3.36 -20.82
C ARG A 34 8.16 4.46 -19.88
N VAL A 35 8.10 4.24 -18.56
CA VAL A 35 8.62 5.20 -17.57
C VAL A 35 10.10 5.50 -17.83
N ARG A 36 10.90 4.47 -18.13
CA ARG A 36 12.32 4.63 -18.48
C ARG A 36 12.52 5.51 -19.72
N ARG A 37 11.76 5.27 -20.79
CA ARG A 37 11.87 6.04 -22.04
C ARG A 37 11.42 7.50 -21.86
N GLU A 38 10.36 7.73 -21.12
CA GLU A 38 9.74 9.05 -21.00
C GLU A 38 10.40 9.92 -19.92
N SER A 39 10.85 9.32 -18.81
CA SER A 39 11.38 10.05 -17.64
C SER A 39 12.82 9.71 -17.29
N GLY A 40 13.34 8.54 -17.68
CA GLY A 40 14.70 8.08 -17.36
C GLY A 40 14.97 7.74 -15.89
N ARG A 41 14.05 8.09 -14.99
CA ARG A 41 14.12 7.89 -13.54
C ARG A 41 12.75 7.57 -12.96
N LEU A 42 12.73 7.10 -11.71
CA LEU A 42 11.54 6.99 -10.89
C LEU A 42 11.89 7.47 -9.48
N ASP A 43 10.99 8.22 -8.86
CA ASP A 43 11.20 8.76 -7.50
C ASP A 43 10.40 7.99 -6.45
N LEU A 44 9.19 7.56 -6.79
CA LEU A 44 8.25 6.92 -5.89
C LEU A 44 7.50 5.78 -6.59
N LEU A 45 7.48 4.60 -5.97
CA LEU A 45 6.57 3.52 -6.31
C LEU A 45 5.61 3.28 -5.15
N VAL A 46 4.30 3.29 -5.42
CA VAL A 46 3.26 2.90 -4.46
C VAL A 46 2.64 1.57 -4.88
N ASN A 47 2.96 0.50 -4.16
CA ASN A 47 2.37 -0.81 -4.32
C ASN A 47 0.99 -0.86 -3.64
N ASN A 48 -0.05 -0.52 -4.42
CA ASN A 48 -1.45 -0.49 -3.98
C ASN A 48 -2.37 -1.49 -4.69
N ALA A 49 -2.01 -1.95 -5.89
CA ALA A 49 -2.87 -2.83 -6.68
C ALA A 49 -3.17 -4.14 -5.93
N ALA A 50 -4.45 -4.44 -5.71
CA ALA A 50 -4.91 -5.67 -5.08
C ALA A 50 -6.18 -6.19 -5.75
N THR A 51 -6.30 -7.51 -5.90
CA THR A 51 -7.60 -8.15 -6.14
C THR A 51 -8.32 -8.29 -4.81
N ILE A 52 -9.61 -7.96 -4.76
CA ILE A 52 -10.42 -8.07 -3.54
C ILE A 52 -11.70 -8.84 -3.90
N SER A 53 -11.81 -10.07 -3.37
CA SER A 53 -13.01 -10.91 -3.52
C SER A 53 -14.21 -10.30 -2.80
N ASP A 54 -15.40 -10.47 -3.36
CA ASP A 54 -16.65 -10.08 -2.70
C ASP A 54 -16.94 -10.93 -1.44
N ASN A 55 -16.29 -12.09 -1.31
CA ASN A 55 -16.40 -12.98 -0.16
C ASN A 55 -15.37 -12.69 0.94
N LEU A 56 -14.61 -11.58 0.85
CA LEU A 56 -13.51 -11.25 1.77
C LEU A 56 -13.96 -11.29 3.24
N VAL A 57 -15.10 -10.65 3.54
CA VAL A 57 -15.62 -10.48 4.90
C VAL A 57 -16.49 -11.64 5.40
N SER A 58 -16.62 -12.73 4.62
CA SER A 58 -17.36 -13.93 5.07
C SER A 58 -16.77 -14.48 6.37
N SER A 59 -17.65 -14.80 7.33
CA SER A 59 -17.30 -15.40 8.62
C SER A 59 -17.03 -16.91 8.56
N LYS A 60 -17.22 -17.54 7.38
CA LYS A 60 -16.94 -18.96 7.18
C LYS A 60 -15.45 -19.26 7.37
N PRO A 61 -15.10 -20.47 7.83
CA PRO A 61 -13.71 -20.90 7.85
C PRO A 61 -13.13 -20.98 6.43
N PHE A 62 -11.80 -20.83 6.30
CA PHE A 62 -11.17 -20.65 4.99
C PHE A 62 -11.43 -21.80 4.01
N TRP A 63 -11.59 -23.04 4.48
CA TRP A 63 -11.88 -24.22 3.65
C TRP A 63 -13.31 -24.25 3.08
N GLU A 64 -14.19 -23.36 3.53
CA GLU A 64 -15.56 -23.20 3.02
C GLU A 64 -15.75 -21.90 2.21
N LYS A 65 -14.69 -21.09 2.08
CA LYS A 65 -14.71 -19.87 1.26
C LYS A 65 -14.27 -20.19 -0.18
N PRO A 66 -14.68 -19.41 -1.18
CA PRO A 66 -14.21 -19.57 -2.55
C PRO A 66 -12.69 -19.46 -2.65
N LEU A 67 -12.08 -20.18 -3.59
CA LEU A 67 -10.63 -20.14 -3.80
C LEU A 67 -10.14 -18.79 -4.34
N ASP A 68 -11.03 -17.96 -4.90
CA ASP A 68 -10.71 -16.62 -5.42
C ASP A 68 -10.16 -15.65 -4.36
N LEU A 69 -10.30 -15.97 -3.07
CA LEU A 69 -9.64 -15.23 -1.99
C LEU A 69 -8.12 -15.39 -2.01
N ALA A 70 -7.59 -16.43 -2.66
CA ALA A 70 -6.15 -16.61 -2.84
C ALA A 70 -5.57 -15.67 -3.90
N ASP A 71 -6.39 -15.10 -4.80
CA ASP A 71 -5.95 -14.19 -5.87
C ASP A 71 -5.27 -12.91 -5.35
N VAL A 72 -5.47 -12.57 -4.07
CA VAL A 72 -4.76 -11.47 -3.38
C VAL A 72 -3.25 -11.71 -3.36
N LEU A 73 -2.82 -12.97 -3.42
CA LEU A 73 -1.42 -13.37 -3.45
C LEU A 73 -0.81 -13.12 -4.84
N ASP A 74 -1.60 -13.23 -5.91
CA ASP A 74 -1.16 -12.89 -7.26
C ASP A 74 -1.16 -11.37 -7.46
N VAL A 75 -2.31 -10.73 -7.27
CA VAL A 75 -2.45 -9.26 -7.34
C VAL A 75 -2.56 -8.71 -5.93
N GLY A 76 -1.43 -8.26 -5.40
CA GLY A 76 -1.32 -7.70 -4.06
C GLY A 76 -0.09 -8.17 -3.29
N LEU A 77 0.51 -9.30 -3.67
CA LEU A 77 1.79 -9.78 -3.15
C LEU A 77 2.80 -10.00 -4.28
N ARG A 78 2.55 -10.96 -5.18
CA ARG A 78 3.44 -11.23 -6.31
C ARG A 78 3.60 -10.00 -7.20
N SER A 79 2.49 -9.37 -7.61
CA SER A 79 2.54 -8.18 -8.46
C SER A 79 3.36 -7.05 -7.85
N SER A 80 3.31 -6.87 -6.52
CA SER A 80 4.11 -5.86 -5.82
C SER A 80 5.60 -6.17 -5.84
N TYR A 81 5.98 -7.45 -5.76
CA TYR A 81 7.36 -7.87 -5.97
C TYR A 81 7.83 -7.56 -7.39
N VAL A 82 7.04 -7.95 -8.39
CA VAL A 82 7.36 -7.75 -9.81
C VAL A 82 7.50 -6.26 -10.13
N ALA A 83 6.56 -5.42 -9.69
CA ALA A 83 6.64 -3.99 -9.88
C ALA A 83 7.87 -3.37 -9.19
N SER A 84 8.18 -3.81 -7.97
CA SER A 84 9.38 -3.35 -7.24
C SER A 84 10.67 -3.76 -7.95
N TRP A 85 10.71 -4.95 -8.55
CA TRP A 85 11.86 -5.43 -9.31
C TRP A 85 12.15 -4.55 -10.53
N TYR A 86 11.12 -4.21 -11.33
CA TYR A 86 11.28 -3.33 -12.48
C TYR A 86 11.53 -1.86 -12.10
N ALA A 87 11.00 -1.41 -10.97
CA ALA A 87 11.21 -0.06 -10.45
C ALA A 87 12.62 0.15 -9.87
N ALA A 88 13.21 -0.87 -9.25
CA ALA A 88 14.45 -0.75 -8.49
C ALA A 88 15.61 -0.11 -9.29
N PRO A 89 15.91 -0.52 -10.54
CA PRO A 89 16.97 0.13 -11.32
C PRO A 89 16.71 1.62 -11.59
N LEU A 90 15.46 2.02 -11.77
CA LEU A 90 15.07 3.42 -12.03
C LEU A 90 15.17 4.27 -10.77
N LEU A 91 14.80 3.72 -9.62
CA LEU A 91 14.92 4.35 -8.30
C LEU A 91 16.38 4.56 -7.92
N VAL A 92 17.20 3.52 -8.07
CA VAL A 92 18.65 3.57 -7.76
C VAL A 92 19.37 4.58 -8.66
N ALA A 93 19.03 4.64 -9.95
CA ALA A 93 19.58 5.63 -10.87
C ALA A 93 19.27 7.08 -10.45
N GLY A 94 18.14 7.31 -9.76
CA GLY A 94 17.74 8.61 -9.25
C GLY A 94 18.50 9.07 -7.99
N GLY A 95 19.16 8.15 -7.27
CA GLY A 95 19.94 8.43 -6.05
C GLY A 95 19.11 8.81 -4.81
N ARG A 96 17.79 8.93 -4.96
CA ARG A 96 16.80 9.10 -3.89
C ARG A 96 15.48 8.53 -4.36
N GLY A 97 14.86 7.68 -3.57
CA GLY A 97 13.55 7.14 -3.92
C GLY A 97 12.83 6.46 -2.77
N LEU A 98 11.55 6.14 -2.98
CA LEU A 98 10.72 5.43 -2.01
C LEU A 98 9.91 4.33 -2.70
N ILE A 99 9.88 3.14 -2.10
CA ILE A 99 8.85 2.13 -2.36
C ILE A 99 7.93 2.06 -1.14
N ALA A 100 6.67 2.42 -1.31
CA ALA A 100 5.64 2.30 -0.27
C ALA A 100 4.70 1.14 -0.60
N PHE A 101 4.53 0.22 0.35
CA PHE A 101 3.52 -0.84 0.28
C PHE A 101 2.28 -0.45 1.08
N THR A 102 1.10 -0.75 0.55
CA THR A 102 -0.16 -0.59 1.27
C THR A 102 -0.50 -1.87 2.03
N SER A 103 -0.47 -1.78 3.36
CA SER A 103 -0.64 -2.92 4.25
C SER A 103 -1.73 -2.66 5.29
N SER A 104 -1.85 -3.55 6.27
CA SER A 104 -2.96 -3.59 7.22
C SER A 104 -2.53 -4.34 8.49
N PRO A 105 -3.14 -4.03 9.66
CA PRO A 105 -2.99 -4.83 10.88
C PRO A 105 -3.31 -6.32 10.70
N GLY A 106 -4.01 -6.71 9.64
CA GLY A 106 -4.20 -8.11 9.26
C GLY A 106 -2.91 -8.91 9.02
N SER A 107 -1.73 -8.26 8.96
CA SER A 107 -0.44 -8.95 8.94
C SER A 107 -0.05 -9.55 10.30
N VAL A 108 -0.66 -9.09 11.41
CA VAL A 108 -0.37 -9.57 12.76
C VAL A 108 -1.57 -10.15 13.49
N CYS A 109 -2.78 -9.73 13.14
CA CYS A 109 -4.03 -10.28 13.70
C CYS A 109 -4.78 -11.10 12.66
N TYR A 110 -5.70 -11.96 13.10
CA TYR A 110 -6.60 -12.64 12.18
C TYR A 110 -7.56 -11.62 11.56
N MET A 111 -7.48 -11.46 10.23
CA MET A 111 -8.34 -10.57 9.47
C MET A 111 -8.62 -11.19 8.09
N HIS A 112 -9.89 -11.39 7.76
CA HIS A 112 -10.40 -11.83 6.45
C HIS A 112 -9.91 -13.19 5.90
N GLY A 113 -9.08 -13.91 6.64
CA GLY A 113 -8.61 -15.25 6.32
C GLY A 113 -7.11 -15.31 5.98
N PRO A 114 -6.57 -16.53 5.80
CA PRO A 114 -5.12 -16.74 5.75
C PRO A 114 -4.45 -16.10 4.53
N ALA A 115 -5.10 -16.08 3.36
CA ALA A 115 -4.54 -15.47 2.15
C ALA A 115 -4.35 -13.95 2.31
N TYR A 116 -5.33 -13.25 2.90
CA TYR A 116 -5.23 -11.81 3.17
C TYR A 116 -4.11 -11.52 4.18
N GLY A 117 -4.06 -12.26 5.30
CA GLY A 117 -3.00 -12.08 6.29
C GLY A 117 -1.61 -12.38 5.73
N ALA A 118 -1.48 -13.44 4.92
CA ALA A 118 -0.23 -13.80 4.23
C ALA A 118 0.21 -12.72 3.23
N GLN A 119 -0.72 -12.14 2.47
CA GLN A 119 -0.43 -11.00 1.60
C GLN A 119 0.13 -9.83 2.41
N LYS A 120 -0.55 -9.42 3.49
CA LYS A 120 -0.17 -8.25 4.29
C LYS A 120 1.14 -8.45 5.04
N ALA A 121 1.34 -9.63 5.65
CA ALA A 121 2.62 -9.99 6.25
C ALA A 121 3.75 -10.10 5.21
N GLY A 122 3.43 -10.55 4.00
CA GLY A 122 4.40 -10.66 2.91
C GLY A 122 4.87 -9.30 2.39
N VAL A 123 3.99 -8.30 2.26
CA VAL A 123 4.42 -6.94 1.87
C VAL A 123 5.17 -6.22 2.99
N ASP A 124 4.80 -6.45 4.26
CA ASP A 124 5.59 -5.98 5.41
C ASP A 124 7.01 -6.57 5.37
N LYS A 125 7.13 -7.87 5.06
CA LYS A 125 8.42 -8.54 4.90
C LYS A 125 9.20 -8.05 3.69
N MET A 126 8.55 -7.80 2.56
CA MET A 126 9.20 -7.22 1.38
C MET A 126 9.79 -5.84 1.69
N ALA A 127 9.06 -4.97 2.38
CA ALA A 127 9.58 -3.68 2.79
C ALA A 127 10.86 -3.82 3.62
N ALA A 128 10.86 -4.73 4.62
CA ALA A 128 12.01 -5.00 5.47
C ALA A 128 13.22 -5.55 4.70
N ASP A 129 13.00 -6.53 3.81
CA ASP A 129 14.09 -7.19 3.10
C ASP A 129 14.67 -6.32 2.00
N MET A 130 13.82 -5.66 1.21
CA MET A 130 14.29 -4.77 0.15
C MET A 130 15.12 -3.60 0.73
N ALA A 131 14.85 -3.15 1.96
CA ALA A 131 15.67 -2.14 2.62
C ALA A 131 17.12 -2.61 2.87
N VAL A 132 17.34 -3.93 3.03
CA VAL A 132 18.69 -4.50 3.13
C VAL A 132 19.44 -4.31 1.81
N ASP A 133 18.77 -4.60 0.69
CA ASP A 133 19.35 -4.50 -0.65
C ASP A 133 19.56 -3.04 -1.10
N PHE A 134 18.66 -2.13 -0.71
CA PHE A 134 18.77 -0.70 -1.03
C PHE A 134 19.72 0.08 -0.13
N ARG A 135 20.35 -0.54 0.87
CA ARG A 135 21.26 0.15 1.78
C ARG A 135 22.38 0.87 1.02
N GLY A 136 22.49 2.19 1.24
CA GLY A 136 23.51 3.03 0.62
C GLY A 136 23.18 3.51 -0.80
N THR A 137 22.02 3.15 -1.35
CA THR A 137 21.56 3.60 -2.68
C THR A 137 20.77 4.90 -2.65
N GLY A 138 20.33 5.35 -1.47
CA GLY A 138 19.41 6.47 -1.29
C GLY A 138 17.93 6.13 -1.47
N VAL A 139 17.61 4.88 -1.83
CA VAL A 139 16.24 4.37 -1.90
C VAL A 139 15.80 3.81 -0.55
N ALA A 140 14.61 4.20 -0.09
CA ALA A 140 13.97 3.68 1.10
C ALA A 140 12.77 2.80 0.73
N THR A 141 12.43 1.86 1.61
CA THR A 141 11.24 0.99 1.45
C THR A 141 10.46 0.93 2.74
N VAL A 142 9.15 1.08 2.67
CA VAL A 142 8.27 1.11 3.86
C VAL A 142 6.98 0.36 3.57
N SER A 143 6.40 -0.23 4.60
CA SER A 143 5.02 -0.71 4.55
C SER A 143 4.14 0.20 5.41
N ILE A 144 2.98 0.61 4.89
CA ILE A 144 2.08 1.54 5.57
C ILE A 144 0.80 0.79 5.92
N TRP A 145 0.55 0.61 7.22
CA TRP A 145 -0.74 0.16 7.72
C TRP A 145 -1.74 1.31 7.65
N MET A 146 -2.74 1.10 6.82
CA MET A 146 -3.85 2.02 6.66
C MET A 146 -4.98 1.63 7.64
N GLY A 147 -5.79 2.62 7.99
CA GLY A 147 -7.02 2.43 8.73
C GLY A 147 -8.13 1.82 7.88
N ILE A 148 -9.36 1.88 8.38
CA ILE A 148 -10.54 1.49 7.61
C ILE A 148 -10.70 2.50 6.47
N LEU A 149 -10.71 2.06 5.22
CA LEU A 149 -10.81 2.98 4.08
C LEU A 149 -12.24 3.27 3.65
N LEU A 150 -12.58 4.55 3.52
CA LEU A 150 -13.82 5.05 2.91
C LEU A 150 -13.81 4.93 1.39
N THR A 151 -13.67 3.70 0.88
CA THR A 151 -13.77 3.42 -0.54
C THR A 151 -15.19 3.65 -1.07
N GLU A 152 -15.34 3.90 -2.37
CA GLU A 152 -16.66 3.96 -3.04
C GLU A 152 -17.51 2.72 -2.74
N LYS A 153 -16.89 1.53 -2.69
CA LYS A 153 -17.55 0.27 -2.32
C LYS A 153 -18.12 0.30 -0.91
N LEU A 154 -17.36 0.84 0.06
CA LEU A 154 -17.83 0.99 1.44
C LEU A 154 -18.97 2.02 1.52
N ARG A 155 -18.83 3.17 0.84
CA ARG A 155 -19.89 4.18 0.78
C ARG A 155 -21.18 3.65 0.16
N ALA A 156 -21.08 2.86 -0.91
CA ALA A 156 -22.23 2.22 -1.55
C ALA A 156 -22.90 1.19 -0.63
N ALA A 157 -22.13 0.44 0.18
CA ALA A 157 -22.67 -0.53 1.13
C ALA A 157 -23.53 0.13 2.24
N PHE A 158 -23.23 1.38 2.60
CA PHE A 158 -24.03 2.16 3.56
C PHE A 158 -25.04 3.12 2.90
N GLY A 159 -25.28 3.02 1.58
CA GLY A 159 -26.19 3.93 0.86
C GLY A 159 -27.63 3.95 1.37
N ALA A 160 -28.04 2.96 2.17
CA ALA A 160 -29.36 2.90 2.83
C ALA A 160 -29.39 3.49 4.26
N ASP A 161 -28.23 3.83 4.86
CA ASP A 161 -28.13 4.41 6.20
C ASP A 161 -27.01 5.47 6.28
N PRO A 162 -27.33 6.74 5.93
CA PRO A 162 -26.38 7.84 5.99
C PRO A 162 -25.81 8.12 7.39
N ALA A 163 -26.54 7.80 8.46
CA ALA A 163 -26.08 8.01 9.83
C ALA A 163 -25.02 6.97 10.23
N ALA A 164 -25.23 5.70 9.87
CA ALA A 164 -24.23 4.65 10.05
C ALA A 164 -22.97 4.90 9.20
N LEU A 165 -23.12 5.44 7.98
CA LEU A 165 -21.97 5.87 7.17
C LEU A 165 -21.19 6.99 7.85
N ALA A 166 -21.89 8.00 8.38
CA ALA A 166 -21.23 9.12 9.06
C ALA A 166 -20.43 8.66 10.30
N ALA A 167 -21.03 7.80 11.15
CA ALA A 167 -20.34 7.25 12.33
C ALA A 167 -19.13 6.37 11.94
N THR A 168 -19.24 5.61 10.86
CA THR A 168 -18.12 4.83 10.31
C THR A 168 -17.04 5.74 9.72
N ALA A 169 -17.45 6.82 9.05
CA ALA A 169 -16.55 7.79 8.42
C ALA A 169 -15.74 8.62 9.41
N GLU A 170 -16.22 8.81 10.65
CA GLU A 170 -15.44 9.46 11.71
C GLU A 170 -14.14 8.70 12.05
N HIS A 171 -14.14 7.38 11.87
CA HIS A 171 -13.04 6.49 12.24
C HIS A 171 -12.29 5.93 11.04
N ALA A 172 -12.67 6.35 9.83
CA ALA A 172 -12.16 5.82 8.58
C ALA A 172 -11.34 6.88 7.83
N GLU A 173 -10.42 6.40 7.03
CA GLU A 173 -9.47 7.20 6.24
C GLU A 173 -9.99 7.36 4.81
N THR A 174 -9.84 8.55 4.23
CA THR A 174 -9.97 8.71 2.78
C THR A 174 -8.76 8.08 2.04
N PRO A 175 -8.92 7.64 0.79
CA PRO A 175 -7.77 7.25 -0.04
C PRO A 175 -6.72 8.36 -0.18
N GLU A 176 -7.16 9.62 -0.28
CA GLU A 176 -6.32 10.81 -0.40
C GLU A 176 -5.43 11.01 0.85
N PHE A 177 -5.96 10.73 2.04
CA PHE A 177 -5.21 10.80 3.29
C PHE A 177 -3.93 9.95 3.25
N THR A 178 -4.02 8.71 2.76
CA THR A 178 -2.82 7.86 2.60
C THR A 178 -1.84 8.46 1.60
N GLY A 179 -2.33 9.08 0.52
CA GLY A 179 -1.53 9.81 -0.44
C GLY A 179 -0.73 10.96 0.21
N TYR A 180 -1.39 11.80 1.02
CA TYR A 180 -0.72 12.89 1.74
C TYR A 180 0.32 12.39 2.74
N VAL A 181 0.05 11.28 3.42
CA VAL A 181 1.03 10.65 4.34
C VAL A 181 2.25 10.13 3.58
N ILE A 182 2.07 9.50 2.42
CA ILE A 182 3.18 9.02 1.58
C ILE A 182 4.00 10.20 1.03
N ASP A 183 3.35 11.27 0.63
CA ASP A 183 4.00 12.49 0.12
C ASP A 183 4.89 13.13 1.21
N ALA A 184 4.35 13.35 2.41
CA ALA A 184 5.14 13.88 3.53
C ALA A 184 6.24 12.92 3.98
N LEU A 185 6.00 11.61 3.93
CA LEU A 185 7.02 10.61 4.22
C LEU A 185 8.14 10.63 3.18
N PHE A 186 7.81 10.81 1.90
CA PHE A 186 8.80 10.95 0.84
C PHE A 186 9.70 12.17 1.07
N ASP A 187 9.21 13.24 1.70
CA ASP A 187 9.98 14.44 2.03
C ASP A 187 10.60 14.42 3.44
N ASP A 188 10.41 13.35 4.22
CA ASP A 188 10.97 13.25 5.58
C ASP A 188 12.51 13.24 5.52
N PRO A 189 13.19 14.19 6.20
CA PRO A 189 14.66 14.20 6.26
C PRO A 189 15.22 12.94 6.95
N GLY A 190 14.40 12.26 7.76
CA GLY A 190 14.70 10.98 8.42
C GLY A 190 14.12 9.75 7.71
N LEU A 191 13.87 9.82 6.39
CA LEU A 191 13.32 8.69 5.62
C LEU A 191 14.23 7.45 5.66
N ALA A 192 15.56 7.64 5.70
CA ALA A 192 16.51 6.55 5.72
C ALA A 192 16.38 5.68 7.00
N GLU A 193 16.10 6.30 8.13
CA GLU A 193 15.88 5.64 9.42
C GLU A 193 14.56 4.85 9.45
N LEU A 194 13.58 5.26 8.65
CA LEU A 194 12.28 4.60 8.51
C LEU A 194 12.31 3.44 7.51
N SER A 195 13.37 3.34 6.70
CA SER A 195 13.51 2.28 5.70
C SER A 195 13.52 0.89 6.36
N GLY A 196 12.77 -0.04 5.77
CA GLY A 196 12.56 -1.39 6.26
C GLY A 196 11.46 -1.53 7.32
N GLN A 197 10.84 -0.42 7.75
CA GLN A 197 9.82 -0.44 8.78
C GLN A 197 8.41 -0.60 8.22
N THR A 198 7.55 -1.15 9.07
CA THR A 198 6.11 -1.10 8.90
C THR A 198 5.56 0.01 9.82
N LEU A 199 4.93 1.00 9.22
CA LEU A 199 4.52 2.26 9.85
C LEU A 199 2.99 2.36 9.85
N ILE A 200 2.40 2.95 10.88
CA ILE A 200 0.95 3.18 10.95
C ILE A 200 0.65 4.56 10.35
N GLY A 201 -0.19 4.62 9.32
CA GLY A 201 -0.52 5.84 8.58
C GLY A 201 -1.05 6.96 9.50
N ALA A 202 -2.00 6.64 10.38
CA ALA A 202 -2.53 7.58 11.37
C ALA A 202 -1.45 8.16 12.33
N GLU A 203 -0.45 7.36 12.70
CA GLU A 203 0.65 7.83 13.59
C GLU A 203 1.64 8.72 12.83
N LEU A 204 1.93 8.38 11.56
CA LEU A 204 2.70 9.26 10.67
C LEU A 204 1.98 10.58 10.43
N ALA A 205 0.67 10.55 10.18
CA ALA A 205 -0.11 11.76 10.02
C ALA A 205 -0.05 12.66 11.25
N GLN A 206 -0.13 12.09 12.47
CA GLN A 206 0.07 12.83 13.70
C GLN A 206 1.47 13.45 13.78
N ARG A 207 2.51 12.68 13.43
CA ARG A 207 3.91 13.15 13.39
C ARG A 207 4.10 14.32 12.43
N TYR A 208 3.46 14.28 11.26
CA TYR A 208 3.58 15.30 10.22
C TYR A 208 2.53 16.43 10.32
N GLY A 209 1.61 16.36 11.28
CA GLY A 209 0.53 17.34 11.42
C GLY A 209 -0.52 17.29 10.30
N ILE A 210 -0.66 16.15 9.62
CA ILE A 210 -1.62 15.92 8.54
C ILE A 210 -2.98 15.58 9.13
N THR A 211 -4.03 16.16 8.56
CA THR A 211 -5.43 15.81 8.84
C THR A 211 -6.08 15.28 7.58
N ASP A 212 -7.07 14.43 7.75
CA ASP A 212 -7.93 13.96 6.66
C ASP A 212 -8.99 15.05 6.31
N GLU A 213 -9.82 14.77 5.31
CA GLU A 213 -10.94 15.59 4.84
C GLU A 213 -11.76 16.16 6.02
N GLY A 214 -12.06 17.45 5.94
CA GLY A 214 -12.81 18.16 6.98
C GLY A 214 -12.04 18.35 8.31
N GLY A 215 -10.72 18.14 8.32
CA GLY A 215 -9.88 18.27 9.52
C GLY A 215 -9.93 17.06 10.45
N ARG A 216 -10.47 15.92 9.99
CA ARG A 216 -10.54 14.68 10.77
C ARG A 216 -9.14 14.15 11.10
N ARG A 217 -9.03 13.45 12.23
CA ARG A 217 -7.80 12.78 12.66
C ARG A 217 -8.10 11.30 12.89
N PRO A 218 -7.95 10.46 11.85
CA PRO A 218 -8.14 9.03 11.97
C PRO A 218 -7.30 8.47 13.13
N PRO A 219 -7.85 7.58 13.97
CA PRO A 219 -7.14 7.05 15.12
C PRO A 219 -6.12 5.98 14.72
N SER A 220 -5.07 5.81 15.54
CA SER A 220 -4.26 4.59 15.46
C SER A 220 -5.05 3.41 16.04
N HIS A 221 -5.08 2.29 15.31
CA HIS A 221 -5.70 1.05 15.79
C HIS A 221 -4.72 0.11 16.50
N ARG A 222 -3.52 0.59 16.83
CA ARG A 222 -2.45 -0.21 17.46
C ARG A 222 -2.90 -0.99 18.69
N ASP A 223 -3.63 -0.34 19.60
CA ASP A 223 -4.06 -0.96 20.86
C ASP A 223 -5.12 -2.05 20.66
N MET A 224 -5.91 -1.94 19.58
CA MET A 224 -6.99 -2.87 19.27
C MET A 224 -6.55 -4.04 18.40
N LEU A 225 -5.71 -3.77 17.39
CA LEU A 225 -5.36 -4.72 16.33
C LEU A 225 -3.91 -5.21 16.40
N GLY A 226 -3.12 -4.68 17.32
CA GLY A 226 -1.72 -5.03 17.52
C GLY A 226 -0.74 -4.03 16.91
N SER A 227 0.55 -4.26 17.17
CA SER A 227 1.64 -3.43 16.68
C SER A 227 2.35 -4.05 15.48
N PRO A 228 2.92 -3.24 14.58
CA PRO A 228 3.83 -3.72 13.55
C PRO A 228 4.94 -4.59 14.12
N ARG A 229 5.28 -5.68 13.43
CA ARG A 229 6.39 -6.54 13.85
C ARG A 229 7.70 -5.79 13.66
N THR A 230 8.59 -5.91 14.65
CA THR A 230 9.99 -5.49 14.49
C THR A 230 10.73 -6.56 13.69
N PRO A 231 11.30 -6.24 12.51
CA PRO A 231 12.13 -7.18 11.76
C PRO A 231 13.36 -7.60 12.57
N SER A 232 13.80 -8.85 12.40
CA SER A 232 15.08 -9.29 12.95
C SER A 232 16.23 -8.51 12.31
N SER A 233 17.25 -8.16 13.11
CA SER A 233 18.47 -7.54 12.59
C SER A 233 19.43 -8.51 11.90
N VAL A 234 19.15 -9.82 11.97
CA VAL A 234 19.98 -10.86 11.36
C VAL A 234 19.81 -10.84 9.84
N VAL A 235 20.93 -10.75 9.13
CA VAL A 235 21.01 -10.86 7.66
C VAL A 235 21.82 -12.11 7.31
N VAL A 236 21.23 -13.01 6.52
CA VAL A 236 21.90 -14.20 5.98
C VAL A 236 22.33 -13.89 4.55
N ARG A 237 23.61 -14.12 4.23
CA ARG A 237 24.21 -13.92 2.90
C ARG A 237 24.97 -15.17 2.46
#